data_AF-A0A374NHB2-F1
#
_entry.id   AF-A0A374NHB2-F1
#
_cell.length_a   1.000
_cell.length_b   1.000
_cell.length_c   1.000
_cell.angle_alpha   90.00
_cell.angle_beta   90.00
_cell.angle_gamma   90.00
#
_symmetry.space_group_name_H-M   'P 1'
#
loop_
_entity.id
_entity.type
_entity.pdbx_description
1 polymer ?
#
loop_
_entity_poly.entity_id
_entity_poly.type
_entity_poly.pdbx_seq_one_letter_code
_entity_poly.pdbx_strand_id
1 'polypeptide(L)'
;MQWIKKQDFYKDTTIIIAGDHTSMVDTGSKFWKSLSNDYQRTVYNAIINPQCAYKKKVTEKRKFSTMDMFPTTLAALGVEIDGNKLGLGTDLFSGEETLREQLGANYINKELKRNDKMYNQFY
;
A
#
# COMPACT_ATOMS: atom_id res chain seq x y z
N MET A 1 -5.46 3.77 19.37
CA MET A 1 -4.77 5.07 19.23
C MET A 1 -4.62 5.88 20.51
N GLN A 2 -5.60 5.98 21.42
CA GLN A 2 -5.45 6.87 22.59
C GLN A 2 -4.34 6.45 23.57
N TRP A 3 -4.09 5.15 23.71
CA TRP A 3 -3.02 4.65 24.57
C TRP A 3 -1.63 5.06 24.07
N ILE A 4 -1.31 4.83 22.79
CA ILE A 4 0.02 5.10 22.24
C ILE A 4 0.36 6.61 22.26
N LYS A 5 -0.65 7.47 22.12
CA LYS A 5 -0.50 8.94 22.21
C LYS A 5 -0.02 9.43 23.58
N LYS A 6 -0.17 8.63 24.64
CA LYS A 6 0.26 8.95 26.01
C LYS A 6 1.70 8.50 26.31
N GLN A 7 2.33 7.77 25.39
CA GLN A 7 3.67 7.23 25.60
C GLN A 7 4.73 8.26 25.20
N ASP A 8 5.84 8.33 25.93
CA ASP A 8 6.92 9.30 25.68
C ASP A 8 7.55 9.11 24.28
N PHE A 9 7.55 7.87 23.78
CA PHE A 9 8.08 7.53 22.46
C PHE A 9 7.15 7.91 21.29
N TYR A 10 5.91 8.36 21.54
CA TYR A 10 4.92 8.58 20.47
C TYR A 10 5.42 9.51 19.35
N LYS A 11 6.08 10.62 19.72
CA LYS A 11 6.54 11.64 18.76
C LYS A 11 7.59 11.10 17.79
N ASP A 12 8.41 10.17 18.25
CA ASP A 12 9.51 9.56 17.48
C ASP A 12 9.19 8.11 17.08
N THR A 13 7.89 7.80 16.93
CA THR A 13 7.43 6.50 16.46
C THR A 13 6.58 6.68 15.23
N THR A 14 7.05 6.17 14.10
CA THR A 14 6.24 5.98 12.91
C THR A 14 5.33 4.77 13.09
N ILE A 15 4.03 4.96 12.89
CA ILE A 15 3.03 3.90 13.05
C ILE A 15 2.45 3.61 11.67
N ILE A 16 2.53 2.34 11.26
CA ILE A 16 1.92 1.83 10.03
C ILE A 16 0.76 0.91 10.42
N ILE A 17 -0.44 1.24 9.97
CA ILE A 17 -1.61 0.35 10.03
C ILE A 17 -1.91 -0.03 8.59
N ALA A 18 -1.90 -1.32 8.29
CA ALA A 18 -2.20 -1.83 6.95
C ALA A 18 -3.05 -3.09 7.05
N GLY A 19 -4.14 -3.14 6.28
CA GLY A 19 -4.88 -4.36 6.02
C GLY A 19 -4.13 -5.24 5.04
N ASP A 20 -4.14 -6.55 5.26
CA ASP A 20 -3.50 -7.55 4.43
C ASP A 20 -4.39 -7.98 3.24
N HIS A 21 -5.71 -8.06 3.47
CA HIS A 21 -6.68 -8.40 2.44
C HIS A 21 -8.01 -7.65 2.62
N THR A 22 -8.83 -7.64 1.57
CA THR A 22 -10.21 -7.11 1.66
C THR A 22 -11.11 -8.10 2.40
N SER A 23 -12.18 -7.63 3.03
CA SER A 23 -13.14 -8.52 3.72
C SER A 23 -13.67 -9.60 2.79
N MET A 24 -13.67 -10.86 3.22
CA MET A 24 -14.16 -12.01 2.43
C MET A 24 -15.67 -12.21 2.52
N VAL A 25 -16.39 -11.34 3.25
CA VAL A 25 -17.84 -11.38 3.35
C VAL A 25 -18.47 -11.26 1.97
N ASP A 26 -19.43 -12.14 1.67
CA ASP A 26 -20.17 -12.15 0.40
C ASP A 26 -20.68 -10.75 0.05
N THR A 27 -20.37 -10.31 -1.18
CA THR A 27 -20.79 -9.03 -1.75
C THR A 27 -22.31 -8.89 -1.85
N GLY A 28 -23.07 -9.99 -1.87
CA GLY A 28 -24.54 -9.97 -1.80
C GLY A 28 -25.10 -9.74 -0.39
N SER A 29 -24.26 -9.77 0.65
CA SER A 29 -24.73 -9.67 2.04
C SER A 29 -25.19 -8.27 2.42
N LYS A 30 -26.01 -8.19 3.49
CA LYS A 30 -26.49 -6.91 4.06
C LYS A 30 -25.36 -5.96 4.48
N PHE A 31 -24.16 -6.49 4.76
CA PHE A 31 -22.99 -5.71 5.14
C PHE A 31 -22.63 -4.65 4.09
N TRP A 32 -22.82 -4.95 2.81
CA TRP A 32 -22.42 -4.06 1.71
C TRP A 32 -23.55 -3.16 1.21
N LYS A 33 -24.81 -3.39 1.63
CA LYS A 33 -26.00 -2.74 1.04
C LYS A 33 -26.05 -1.22 1.20
N SER A 34 -25.35 -0.67 2.20
CA SER A 34 -25.29 0.77 2.42
C SER A 34 -24.24 1.49 1.57
N LEU A 35 -23.40 0.75 0.84
CA LEU A 35 -22.36 1.32 0.00
C LEU A 35 -22.88 1.56 -1.41
N SER A 36 -22.26 2.51 -2.10
CA SER A 36 -22.60 2.81 -3.49
C SER A 36 -22.19 1.67 -4.44
N ASN A 37 -22.91 1.52 -5.56
CA ASN A 37 -22.63 0.48 -6.54
C ASN A 37 -21.26 0.65 -7.23
N ASP A 38 -20.68 1.85 -7.20
CA ASP A 38 -19.35 2.17 -7.72
C ASP A 38 -18.23 2.07 -6.66
N TYR A 39 -18.57 1.67 -5.43
CA TYR A 39 -17.59 1.52 -4.36
C TYR A 39 -16.54 0.44 -4.71
N GLN A 40 -15.28 0.87 -4.80
CA GLN A 40 -14.16 -0.04 -4.98
C GLN A 40 -13.64 -0.52 -3.63
N ARG A 41 -13.79 -1.83 -3.37
CA ARG A 41 -13.22 -2.47 -2.18
C ARG A 41 -11.70 -2.33 -2.19
N THR A 42 -11.16 -1.81 -1.10
CA THR A 42 -9.73 -1.62 -0.86
C THR A 42 -9.38 -2.11 0.54
N VAL A 43 -8.10 -2.37 0.78
CA VAL A 43 -7.59 -2.52 2.15
C VAL A 43 -7.47 -1.15 2.80
N TYR A 44 -7.58 -1.10 4.13
CA TYR A 44 -7.30 0.12 4.87
C TYR A 44 -5.79 0.28 5.06
N ASN A 45 -5.28 1.50 4.92
CA ASN A 45 -3.94 1.84 5.36
C ASN A 45 -3.91 3.23 6.00
N ALA A 46 -3.07 3.39 7.02
CA ALA A 46 -2.77 4.67 7.64
C ALA A 46 -1.30 4.70 8.07
N ILE A 47 -0.65 5.83 7.78
CA ILE A 47 0.71 6.13 8.19
C ILE A 47 0.65 7.35 9.09
N ILE A 48 1.16 7.22 10.31
CA ILE A 48 1.08 8.24 11.35
C ILE A 48 2.50 8.55 11.83
N ASN A 49 2.79 9.84 12.01
CA ASN A 49 4.12 10.36 12.31
C ASN A 49 5.21 9.86 11.33
N PRO A 50 5.02 9.98 9.99
CA PRO A 50 6.10 9.72 9.06
C PRO A 50 7.22 10.76 9.25
N GLN A 51 8.47 10.30 9.17
CA GLN A 51 9.68 11.13 9.25
C GLN A 51 10.17 11.63 7.87
N CYS A 52 9.45 11.31 6.79
CA CYS A 52 9.70 11.84 5.45
C CYS A 52 8.82 13.05 5.10
N ALA A 53 9.17 13.73 4.01
CA ALA A 53 8.38 14.83 3.48
C ALA A 53 6.99 14.34 3.04
N TYR A 54 5.94 14.85 3.69
CA TYR A 54 4.55 14.58 3.32
C TYR A 54 3.97 15.74 2.50
N LYS A 55 3.50 15.43 1.28
CA LYS A 55 2.78 16.37 0.43
C LYS A 55 1.40 15.80 0.10
N LYS A 56 0.34 16.42 0.62
CA LYS A 56 -1.06 16.00 0.41
C LYS A 56 -1.39 15.75 -1.07
N LYS A 57 -0.99 16.66 -1.96
CA LYS A 57 -1.22 16.54 -3.42
C LYS A 57 -0.54 15.31 -4.04
N VAL A 58 0.53 14.80 -3.42
CA VAL A 58 1.29 13.64 -3.89
C VAL A 58 0.67 12.34 -3.38
N THR A 59 0.13 12.34 -2.17
CA THR A 59 -0.33 11.10 -1.50
C THR A 59 -1.82 10.83 -1.68
N GLU A 60 -2.60 11.78 -2.21
CA GLU A 60 -4.04 11.62 -2.39
C GLU A 60 -4.39 10.75 -3.61
N LYS A 61 -5.36 9.84 -3.44
CA LYS A 61 -5.98 9.03 -4.51
C LYS A 61 -5.00 8.21 -5.37
N ARG A 62 -3.83 7.87 -4.80
CA ARG A 62 -2.84 6.99 -5.43
C ARG A 62 -3.44 5.62 -5.73
N LYS A 63 -3.05 5.02 -6.86
CA LYS A 63 -3.35 3.61 -7.14
C LYS A 63 -2.10 2.81 -6.79
N PHE A 64 -2.17 1.95 -5.78
CA PHE A 64 -1.02 1.19 -5.33
C PHE A 64 -1.41 -0.24 -4.91
N SER A 65 -0.40 -1.03 -4.55
CA SER A 65 -0.49 -2.42 -4.13
C SER A 65 0.25 -2.64 -2.81
N THR A 66 0.11 -3.82 -2.21
CA THR A 66 0.85 -4.17 -0.99
C THR A 66 2.38 -4.10 -1.19
N MET A 67 2.87 -4.29 -2.42
CA MET A 67 4.31 -4.21 -2.72
C MET A 67 4.87 -2.80 -2.49
N ASP A 68 4.05 -1.76 -2.69
CA ASP A 68 4.43 -0.36 -2.46
C ASP A 68 4.60 -0.04 -0.96
N MET A 69 4.01 -0.84 -0.07
CA MET A 69 4.14 -0.62 1.38
C MET A 69 5.56 -0.84 1.88
N PHE A 70 6.37 -1.70 1.24
CA PHE A 70 7.74 -1.93 1.68
C PHE A 70 8.63 -0.66 1.57
N PRO A 71 8.85 -0.08 0.37
CA PRO A 71 9.61 1.17 0.27
C PRO A 71 8.92 2.32 1.01
N THR A 72 7.59 2.38 1.03
CA THR A 72 6.86 3.43 1.75
C THR A 72 7.09 3.37 3.26
N THR A 73 7.17 2.17 3.86
CA THR A 73 7.48 2.02 5.29
C THR A 73 8.89 2.48 5.61
N LEU A 74 9.88 2.15 4.77
CA LEU A 74 11.26 2.61 4.95
C LEU A 74 11.36 4.14 4.81
N ALA A 75 10.73 4.70 3.77
CA ALA A 75 10.64 6.15 3.59
C ALA A 75 9.96 6.81 4.80
N ALA A 76 8.85 6.25 5.31
CA ALA A 76 8.18 6.76 6.49
C ALA A 76 9.06 6.77 7.75
N LEU A 77 10.05 5.88 7.85
CA LEU A 77 11.06 5.86 8.91
C LEU A 77 12.22 6.84 8.68
N GLY A 78 12.23 7.56 7.55
CA GLY A 78 13.28 8.52 7.20
C GLY A 78 14.43 7.92 6.37
N VAL A 79 14.30 6.69 5.86
CA VAL A 79 15.32 6.07 5.01
C VAL A 79 15.24 6.64 3.60
N GLU A 80 16.38 7.07 3.07
CA GLU A 80 16.51 7.46 1.66
C GLU A 80 16.67 6.22 0.78
N ILE A 81 15.88 6.16 -0.30
CA ILE A 81 15.83 5.04 -1.23
C ILE A 81 16.21 5.57 -2.60
N ASP A 82 17.27 5.04 -3.20
CA ASP A 82 17.66 5.42 -4.55
C ASP A 82 16.53 5.15 -5.56
N GLY A 83 16.19 6.16 -6.36
CA GLY A 83 15.07 6.13 -7.31
C GLY A 83 13.67 5.94 -6.68
N ASN A 84 13.51 6.00 -5.36
CA ASN A 84 12.24 5.82 -4.63
C ASN A 84 11.53 4.48 -4.91
N LYS A 85 12.27 3.43 -5.30
CA LYS A 85 11.71 2.13 -5.68
C LYS A 85 12.53 0.98 -5.08
N LEU A 86 11.86 -0.03 -4.54
CA LEU A 86 12.48 -1.28 -4.05
C LEU A 86 11.61 -2.46 -4.41
N GLY A 87 12.24 -3.49 -5.00
CA GLY A 87 11.51 -4.62 -5.57
C GLY A 87 10.51 -4.16 -6.61
N LEU A 88 9.24 -4.55 -6.46
CA LEU A 88 8.13 -4.11 -7.31
C LEU A 88 7.36 -2.90 -6.74
N GLY A 89 7.79 -2.38 -5.59
CA GLY A 89 7.14 -1.27 -4.91
C GLY A 89 7.75 0.09 -5.25
N THR A 90 6.92 1.12 -5.17
CA THR A 90 7.32 2.53 -5.22
C THR A 90 6.96 3.22 -3.90
N ASP A 91 7.84 4.08 -3.39
CA ASP A 91 7.53 4.92 -2.23
C ASP A 91 6.36 5.86 -2.55
N LEU A 92 5.27 5.73 -1.79
CA LEU A 92 4.06 6.51 -1.98
C LEU A 92 4.21 8.00 -1.59
N PHE A 93 5.27 8.39 -0.89
CA PHE A 93 5.58 9.79 -0.57
C PHE A 93 6.35 10.53 -1.68
N SER A 94 7.06 9.79 -2.54
CA SER A 94 7.95 10.35 -3.57
C SER A 94 7.25 11.13 -4.69
N GLY A 95 6.03 10.70 -5.04
CA GLY A 95 5.30 11.18 -6.23
C GLY A 95 5.69 10.50 -7.53
N GLU A 96 6.64 9.57 -7.49
CA GLU A 96 6.89 8.65 -8.59
C GLU A 96 5.69 7.73 -8.79
N GLU A 97 5.35 7.45 -10.04
CA GLU A 97 4.25 6.55 -10.34
C GLU A 97 4.56 5.13 -9.86
N THR A 98 3.57 4.49 -9.23
CA THR A 98 3.64 3.06 -8.93
C THR A 98 3.51 2.25 -10.22
N LEU A 99 3.91 0.98 -10.18
CA LEU A 99 3.60 0.06 -11.29
C LEU A 99 2.10 0.02 -11.59
N ARG A 100 1.25 0.08 -10.54
CA ARG A 100 -0.20 0.05 -10.69
C ARG A 100 -0.76 1.30 -11.38
N GLU A 101 -0.12 2.45 -11.23
CA GLU A 101 -0.45 3.68 -11.94
C GLU A 101 -0.05 3.58 -13.41
N GLN A 102 1.16 3.10 -13.67
CA GLN A 102 1.73 2.98 -15.02
C GLN A 102 1.03 1.93 -15.88
N LEU A 103 0.84 0.72 -15.34
CA LEU A 103 0.47 -0.46 -16.12
C LEU A 103 -0.97 -0.92 -15.85
N GLY A 104 -1.56 -0.46 -14.75
CA GLY A 104 -2.89 -0.88 -14.31
C GLY A 104 -2.93 -2.27 -13.67
N ALA A 105 -3.96 -2.49 -12.84
CA ALA A 105 -4.08 -3.71 -12.02
C ALA A 105 -4.23 -5.00 -12.85
N ASN A 106 -4.96 -4.94 -13.98
CA ASN A 106 -5.21 -6.12 -14.80
C ASN A 106 -3.93 -6.66 -15.45
N TYR A 107 -3.08 -5.77 -15.96
CA TYR A 107 -1.81 -6.14 -16.56
C TYR A 107 -0.88 -6.76 -15.51
N ILE A 108 -0.68 -6.09 -14.38
CA ILE A 108 0.17 -6.58 -13.29
C ILE A 108 -0.30 -7.96 -12.82
N ASN A 109 -1.60 -8.13 -12.58
CA ASN A 109 -2.14 -9.42 -12.12
C ASN A 109 -1.94 -10.54 -13.16
N LYS A 110 -2.01 -10.22 -14.45
CA LYS A 110 -1.74 -11.18 -15.52
C LYS A 110 -0.27 -11.60 -15.50
N GLU A 111 0.65 -10.64 -15.41
CA GLU A 111 2.08 -10.91 -15.43
C GLU A 111 2.55 -11.66 -14.18
N LEU A 112 2.05 -11.29 -12.99
CA LEU A 112 2.37 -12.01 -11.75
C LEU A 112 1.85 -13.44 -11.69
N LYS A 113 0.80 -13.76 -12.46
CA LYS A 113 0.24 -15.11 -12.58
C LYS A 113 0.90 -15.95 -13.66
N ARG A 114 1.86 -15.41 -14.42
CA ARG A 114 2.53 -16.18 -15.45
C ARG A 114 3.28 -17.35 -14.82
N ASN A 115 2.95 -18.54 -15.30
CA ASN A 115 3.66 -19.75 -14.97
C ASN A 115 4.92 -19.81 -15.84
N ASP A 116 6.08 -19.84 -15.19
CA ASP A 116 7.35 -20.10 -15.86
C ASP A 116 7.68 -21.59 -15.72
N LYS A 117 7.62 -22.31 -16.84
CA LYS A 117 7.93 -23.75 -16.90
C LYS A 117 9.37 -24.06 -16.52
N MET A 118 10.30 -23.14 -16.78
CA MET A 118 11.71 -23.30 -16.43
C MET A 118 11.92 -23.10 -14.92
N TYR A 119 11.30 -22.07 -14.34
CA TYR A 119 11.31 -21.85 -12.88
C TYR A 119 10.72 -23.05 -12.12
N ASN A 120 9.62 -23.61 -12.62
CA ASN A 120 8.95 -24.79 -12.05
C ASN A 120 9.66 -26.12 -12.28
N GLN A 121 10.81 -26.15 -12.97
CA GLN A 121 11.67 -27.34 -13.02
C GLN A 121 12.70 -27.36 -11.89
N PHE A 122 12.91 -26.23 -11.19
CA PHE A 122 13.83 -26.13 -10.06
C PHE A 122 13.15 -26.36 -8.70
N TYR A 123 11.82 -26.47 -8.67
CA TYR A 123 10.97 -26.75 -7.50
C TYR A 123 9.98 -27.87 -7.81
#